data_AF-A0A8T1DIQ9-F1
#
_entry.id   AF-A0A8T1DIQ9-F1
#
_cell.length_a   1.000
_cell.length_b   1.000
_cell.length_c   1.000
_cell.angle_alpha   90.00
_cell.angle_beta   90.00
_cell.angle_gamma   90.00
#
_symmetry.space_group_name_H-M   'P 1'
#
loop_
_entity.id
_entity.type
_entity.pdbx_description
1 polymer ?
#
loop_
_entity_poly.entity_id
_entity_poly.type
_entity_poly.pdbx_seq_one_letter_code
_entity_poly.pdbx_strand_id
1 'polypeptide(L)'
;MDVIACVRDIGLVYYDTKFGSNRHANTNDFIRSLLRTISDEPELTLADGVLVLDNAPCHCRAESVFEETEFLGAKLLRLGRYSPMLNPIENVFSSFKALVKAFMRESRRDILIVPEGVTMKDHRQAFLHTAANHYLPQYLENMPVGT
;
A
#
# COMPACT_ATOMS: atom_id res chain seq x y z
N MET A 1 6.72 3.44 9.55
CA MET A 1 6.30 3.83 8.20
C MET A 1 5.48 2.68 7.68
N ASP A 2 4.25 2.98 7.28
CA ASP A 2 3.34 2.00 6.71
C ASP A 2 3.22 2.30 5.21
N VAL A 3 3.19 1.25 4.41
CA VAL A 3 2.89 1.31 2.98
C VAL A 3 1.52 0.70 2.80
N ILE A 4 0.62 1.43 2.16
CA ILE A 4 -0.65 0.93 1.70
C ILE A 4 -0.69 1.06 0.18
N ALA A 5 -1.10 0.01 -0.50
CA ALA A 5 -1.10 -0.04 -1.95
C ALA A 5 -2.29 -0.85 -2.44
N CYS A 6 -2.71 -0.54 -3.67
CA CYS A 6 -3.68 -1.28 -4.44
C CYS A 6 -3.04 -1.70 -5.76
N VAL A 7 -3.17 -2.97 -6.10
CA VAL A 7 -2.62 -3.57 -7.32
C VAL A 7 -3.75 -4.22 -8.10
N ARG A 8 -3.57 -4.29 -9.41
CA ARG A 8 -4.36 -5.09 -10.35
C ARG A 8 -3.43 -6.04 -11.13
N ASP A 9 -4.02 -6.85 -11.99
CA ASP A 9 -3.32 -7.80 -12.86
C ASP A 9 -2.19 -7.18 -13.71
N ILE A 10 -2.33 -5.92 -14.11
CA ILE A 10 -1.33 -5.18 -14.88
C ILE A 10 -0.46 -4.23 -14.05
N GLY A 11 -0.44 -4.37 -12.71
CA GLY A 11 0.47 -3.64 -11.83
C GLY A 11 -0.22 -2.71 -10.83
N LEU A 12 0.51 -1.70 -10.35
CA LEU A 12 0.03 -0.78 -9.32
C LEU A 12 -1.02 0.20 -9.84
N VAL A 13 -2.06 0.38 -9.05
CA VAL A 13 -3.11 1.37 -9.31
C VAL A 13 -2.84 2.63 -8.49
N TYR A 14 -2.66 2.47 -7.18
CA TYR A 14 -2.44 3.59 -6.27
C TYR A 14 -1.71 3.12 -5.02
N TYR A 15 -0.82 3.95 -4.50
CA TYR A 15 -0.14 3.70 -3.23
C TYR A 15 0.01 4.97 -2.44
N ASP A 16 0.16 4.81 -1.13
CA ASP A 16 0.50 5.88 -0.22
C ASP A 16 1.46 5.36 0.85
N THR A 17 2.31 6.26 1.32
CA THR A 17 3.28 6.00 2.37
C THR A 17 2.98 6.91 3.54
N LYS A 18 2.71 6.34 4.72
CA LYS A 18 2.35 7.12 5.90
C LYS A 18 3.30 6.88 7.06
N PHE A 19 3.50 7.94 7.84
CA PHE A 19 4.14 7.88 9.13
C PHE A 19 3.09 7.88 10.25
N GLY A 20 3.26 6.98 11.23
CA GLY A 20 2.32 6.79 12.32
C GLY A 20 1.48 5.52 12.17
N SER A 21 0.45 5.39 13.00
CA SER A 21 -0.44 4.23 13.01
C SER A 21 -1.53 4.40 11.95
N ASN A 22 -1.73 3.38 11.10
CA ASN A 22 -2.86 3.36 10.18
C ASN A 22 -4.18 3.08 10.92
N ARG A 23 -5.08 4.06 10.97
CA ARG A 23 -6.43 3.94 11.56
C ARG A 23 -7.48 3.93 10.46
N HIS A 24 -8.71 3.59 10.80
CA HIS A 24 -9.81 3.53 9.83
C HIS A 24 -10.00 4.83 9.04
N ALA A 25 -9.77 6.00 9.64
CA ALA A 25 -9.86 7.28 8.92
C ALA A 25 -8.82 7.33 7.78
N ASN A 26 -7.58 6.94 8.07
CA ASN A 26 -6.49 6.94 7.10
C ASN A 26 -6.69 5.92 5.97
N THR A 27 -7.24 4.75 6.29
CA THR A 27 -7.64 3.76 5.29
C THR A 27 -8.77 4.29 4.42
N ASN A 28 -9.80 4.90 5.02
CA ASN A 28 -10.93 5.43 4.25
C ASN A 28 -10.47 6.56 3.31
N ASP A 29 -9.59 7.45 3.77
CA ASP A 29 -9.00 8.48 2.91
C ASP A 29 -8.18 7.87 1.77
N PHE A 30 -7.41 6.80 2.03
CA PHE A 30 -6.71 6.06 0.99
C PHE A 30 -7.69 5.47 -0.03
N ILE A 31 -8.76 4.83 0.41
CA ILE A 31 -9.77 4.24 -0.47
C ILE A 31 -10.42 5.33 -1.33
N ARG A 32 -10.77 6.49 -0.76
CA ARG A 32 -11.31 7.62 -1.55
C ARG A 32 -10.35 8.08 -2.63
N SER A 33 -9.08 8.30 -2.28
CA SER A 33 -8.08 8.70 -3.26
C SER A 33 -7.89 7.66 -4.35
N LEU A 34 -7.84 6.37 -3.98
CA LEU A 34 -7.77 5.25 -4.92
C LEU A 34 -8.97 5.23 -5.89
N LEU A 35 -10.20 5.34 -5.37
CA LEU A 35 -11.40 5.31 -6.21
C LEU A 35 -11.47 6.53 -7.13
N ARG A 36 -11.04 7.71 -6.67
CA ARG A 36 -10.89 8.89 -7.52
C ARG A 36 -9.88 8.69 -8.63
N THR A 37 -8.71 8.12 -8.31
CA THR A 37 -7.72 7.76 -9.34
C THR A 37 -8.32 6.82 -10.38
N ILE A 38 -9.08 5.79 -9.97
CA ILE A 38 -9.77 4.89 -10.90
C ILE A 38 -10.79 5.63 -11.77
N SER A 39 -11.58 6.55 -11.18
CA SER A 39 -12.57 7.33 -11.94
C SER A 39 -11.95 8.26 -12.98
N ASP A 40 -10.70 8.69 -12.77
CA ASP A 40 -9.95 9.53 -13.68
C ASP A 40 -9.23 8.72 -14.79
N GLU A 41 -9.16 7.39 -14.67
CA GLU A 41 -8.56 6.52 -15.68
C GLU A 41 -9.50 6.38 -16.91
N PRO A 42 -9.01 6.65 -18.13
CA PRO A 42 -9.85 6.66 -19.33
C PRO A 42 -10.39 5.28 -19.74
N GLU A 43 -9.72 4.21 -19.32
CA GLU A 43 -10.04 2.83 -19.71
C GLU A 43 -10.72 2.02 -18.60
N LEU A 44 -11.01 2.64 -17.44
CA LEU A 44 -11.59 1.94 -16.31
C LEU A 44 -12.69 2.78 -15.65
N THR A 45 -13.77 2.13 -15.26
CA THR A 45 -14.82 2.71 -14.43
C THR A 45 -14.86 2.02 -13.08
N LEU A 46 -15.47 2.67 -12.09
CA LEU A 46 -15.70 2.08 -10.76
C LEU A 46 -16.47 0.75 -10.81
N ALA A 47 -17.28 0.53 -11.87
CA ALA A 47 -18.12 -0.66 -12.01
C ALA A 47 -17.38 -1.88 -12.60
N ASP A 48 -16.23 -1.66 -13.23
CA ASP A 48 -15.46 -2.69 -13.95
C ASP A 48 -14.65 -3.61 -13.02
N GLY A 49 -14.53 -3.23 -11.75
CA GLY A 49 -13.73 -3.94 -10.77
C GLY A 49 -14.43 -4.18 -9.44
N VAL A 50 -13.73 -4.92 -8.58
CA VAL A 50 -14.09 -5.11 -7.18
C VAL A 50 -12.84 -4.84 -6.35
N LEU A 51 -12.91 -3.90 -5.42
CA LEU A 51 -11.83 -3.70 -4.45
C LEU A 51 -11.85 -4.87 -3.47
N VAL A 52 -10.73 -5.59 -3.36
CA VAL A 52 -10.57 -6.68 -2.41
C VAL A 52 -9.78 -6.17 -1.21
N LEU A 53 -10.35 -6.29 -0.01
CA LEU A 53 -9.68 -5.95 1.25
C LEU A 53 -9.56 -7.19 2.13
N ASP A 54 -8.42 -7.31 2.82
CA ASP A 54 -8.31 -8.23 3.95
C ASP A 54 -9.12 -7.72 5.16
N ASN A 55 -9.23 -8.55 6.20
CA ASN A 55 -10.01 -8.22 7.40
C ASN A 55 -9.18 -7.53 8.49
N ALA A 56 -8.21 -6.68 8.11
CA ALA A 56 -7.40 -5.93 9.06
C ALA A 56 -8.25 -4.94 9.89
N PRO A 57 -7.90 -4.67 11.17
CA PRO A 57 -8.69 -3.78 12.03
C PRO A 57 -8.87 -2.36 11.49
N CYS A 58 -7.89 -1.83 10.74
CA CYS A 58 -8.00 -0.51 10.11
C CYS A 58 -9.04 -0.47 8.99
N HIS A 59 -9.46 -1.61 8.44
CA HIS A 59 -10.46 -1.65 7.39
C HIS A 59 -11.90 -1.64 7.93
N CYS A 60 -12.12 -1.57 9.24
CA CYS A 60 -13.42 -1.79 9.89
C CYS A 60 -14.58 -0.87 9.46
N ARG A 61 -14.30 0.19 8.71
CA ARG A 61 -15.30 1.15 8.20
C ARG A 61 -15.16 1.42 6.70
N ALA A 62 -14.55 0.50 5.95
CA ALA A 62 -14.32 0.70 4.53
C ALA A 62 -15.65 0.86 3.75
N GLU A 63 -16.70 0.11 4.13
CA GLU A 63 -18.03 0.16 3.51
C GLU A 63 -18.62 1.56 3.47
N SER A 64 -18.37 2.37 4.50
CA SER A 64 -18.92 3.73 4.55
C SER A 64 -18.43 4.61 3.40
N VAL A 65 -17.27 4.30 2.81
CA VAL A 65 -16.77 5.00 1.62
C VAL A 65 -17.61 4.62 0.39
N PHE A 66 -18.00 3.35 0.26
CA PHE A 66 -18.79 2.86 -0.88
C PHE A 66 -20.26 3.31 -0.83
N GLU A 67 -20.71 3.82 0.31
CA GLU A 67 -22.03 4.44 0.47
C GLU A 67 -22.06 5.93 0.06
N GLU A 68 -20.89 6.56 -0.15
CA GLU A 68 -20.80 7.95 -0.59
C GLU A 68 -21.28 8.08 -2.04
N THR A 69 -22.05 9.12 -2.36
CA THR A 69 -22.66 9.34 -3.70
C THR A 69 -21.63 9.29 -4.83
N GLU A 70 -20.41 9.75 -4.56
CA GLU A 70 -19.28 9.75 -5.50
C GLU A 70 -18.86 8.33 -5.94
N PHE A 71 -19.13 7.31 -5.12
CA PHE A 71 -18.59 5.96 -5.29
C PHE A 71 -19.65 4.86 -5.43
N LEU A 72 -20.93 5.20 -5.67
CA LEU A 72 -22.05 4.24 -5.74
C LEU A 72 -21.91 3.13 -6.80
N GLY A 73 -20.99 3.27 -7.76
CA GLY A 73 -20.67 2.22 -8.75
C GLY A 73 -19.60 1.22 -8.31
N ALA A 74 -18.82 1.55 -7.27
CA ALA A 74 -17.71 0.75 -6.80
C ALA A 74 -18.20 -0.46 -6.00
N LYS A 75 -17.48 -1.58 -6.09
CA LYS A 75 -17.79 -2.81 -5.35
C LYS A 75 -16.67 -3.15 -4.39
N LEU A 76 -17.05 -3.63 -3.20
CA LEU A 76 -16.11 -4.09 -2.16
C LEU A 76 -16.31 -5.57 -1.89
N LEU A 77 -15.20 -6.32 -1.83
CA LEU A 77 -15.16 -7.70 -1.34
C LEU A 77 -14.20 -7.78 -0.15
N ARG A 78 -14.68 -8.37 0.96
CA ARG A 78 -13.83 -8.70 2.10
C ARG A 78 -13.39 -10.15 2.08
N LEU A 79 -12.11 -10.36 2.29
CA LEU A 79 -11.58 -11.68 2.53
C LEU A 79 -11.90 -12.16 3.95
N GLY A 80 -12.04 -13.48 4.09
CA GLY A 80 -12.14 -14.13 5.39
C GLY A 80 -10.90 -13.88 6.26
N ARG A 81 -11.05 -14.05 7.58
CA ARG A 81 -9.90 -13.98 8.49
C ARG A 81 -8.88 -15.06 8.15
N TYR A 82 -7.60 -14.71 8.29
CA TYR A 82 -6.47 -15.62 8.07
C TYR A 82 -6.37 -16.17 6.63
N SER A 83 -6.81 -15.39 5.63
CA SER A 83 -6.76 -15.77 4.21
C SER A 83 -5.75 -14.99 3.37
N PRO A 84 -4.48 -14.80 3.79
CA PRO A 84 -3.50 -14.03 3.01
C PRO A 84 -3.19 -14.66 1.65
N MET A 85 -3.33 -15.99 1.52
CA MET A 85 -3.17 -16.68 0.22
C MET A 85 -4.20 -16.27 -0.83
N LEU A 86 -5.30 -15.64 -0.43
CA LEU A 86 -6.34 -15.13 -1.32
C LEU A 86 -6.17 -13.63 -1.63
N ASN A 87 -5.14 -12.98 -1.06
CA ASN A 87 -4.84 -11.58 -1.29
C ASN A 87 -3.63 -11.44 -2.23
N PRO A 88 -3.82 -11.15 -3.54
CA PRO A 88 -2.73 -11.14 -4.52
C PRO A 88 -1.58 -10.18 -4.17
N ILE A 89 -1.86 -9.11 -3.42
CA ILE A 89 -0.84 -8.12 -3.03
C ILE A 89 0.20 -8.69 -2.04
N GLU A 90 -0.08 -9.83 -1.38
CA GLU A 90 0.87 -10.41 -0.42
C GLU A 90 2.18 -10.86 -1.10
N ASN A 91 2.09 -11.40 -2.32
CA ASN A 91 3.27 -11.78 -3.10
C ASN A 91 4.08 -10.54 -3.51
N VAL A 92 3.38 -9.49 -3.94
CA VAL A 92 3.97 -8.19 -4.29
C VAL A 92 4.72 -7.61 -3.09
N PHE A 93 4.07 -7.55 -1.93
CA PHE A 93 4.71 -7.04 -0.72
C PHE A 93 5.82 -7.93 -0.21
N SER A 94 5.77 -9.24 -0.41
CA SER A 94 6.86 -10.14 -0.03
C SER A 94 8.15 -9.82 -0.78
N SER A 95 8.06 -9.62 -2.10
CA SER A 95 9.18 -9.23 -2.95
C SER A 95 9.67 -7.82 -2.65
N PHE A 96 8.76 -6.85 -2.51
CA PHE A 96 9.11 -5.49 -2.10
C PHE A 96 9.86 -5.46 -0.74
N LYS A 97 9.37 -6.21 0.25
CA LYS A 97 10.03 -6.34 1.56
C LYS A 97 11.43 -6.95 1.41
N ALA A 98 11.67 -7.84 0.45
CA ALA A 98 13.00 -8.39 0.20
C ALA A 98 13.99 -7.32 -0.30
N LEU A 99 13.55 -6.46 -1.22
CA LEU A 99 14.35 -5.32 -1.71
C LEU A 99 14.68 -4.34 -0.58
N VAL A 100 13.68 -3.94 0.22
CA VAL A 100 13.89 -3.07 1.39
C VAL A 100 14.89 -3.72 2.37
N LYS A 101 14.76 -5.02 2.65
CA LYS A 101 15.71 -5.73 3.53
C LYS A 101 17.14 -5.76 2.97
N ALA A 102 17.29 -5.88 1.65
CA ALA A 102 18.60 -5.85 1.00
C ALA A 102 19.26 -4.48 1.18
N PHE A 103 18.53 -3.40 0.86
CA PHE A 103 18.99 -2.03 1.09
C PHE A 103 19.38 -1.77 2.55
N MET A 104 18.52 -2.17 3.50
CA MET A 104 18.80 -2.00 4.93
C MET A 104 20.05 -2.77 5.38
N ARG A 105 20.38 -3.89 4.73
CA ARG A 105 21.60 -4.66 5.00
C ARG A 105 22.84 -3.93 4.45
N GLU A 106 22.74 -3.37 3.27
CA GLU A 106 23.82 -2.61 2.62
C GLU A 106 24.13 -1.31 3.38
N SER A 107 23.09 -0.57 3.78
CA SER A 107 23.20 0.67 4.56
C SER A 107 23.41 0.45 6.07
N ARG A 108 23.68 -0.79 6.51
CA ARG A 108 23.69 -1.15 7.94
C ARG A 108 24.62 -0.26 8.78
N ARG A 109 25.79 0.13 8.26
CA ARG A 109 26.73 0.99 8.99
C ARG A 109 26.12 2.36 9.24
N ASP A 110 25.58 2.98 8.21
CA ASP A 110 25.00 4.34 8.28
C ASP A 110 23.74 4.37 9.15
N ILE A 111 22.95 3.30 9.14
CA ILE A 111 21.79 3.12 10.01
C ILE A 111 22.17 3.10 11.51
N LEU A 112 23.36 2.62 11.84
CA LEU A 112 23.85 2.52 13.22
C LEU A 112 24.52 3.82 13.70
N ILE A 113 25.03 4.64 12.79
CA ILE A 113 25.67 5.92 13.10
C ILE A 113 24.60 7.01 13.08
N VAL A 114 24.04 7.33 14.25
CA VAL A 114 22.99 8.34 14.39
C VAL A 114 23.61 9.72 14.58
N PRO A 115 23.26 10.72 13.76
CA PRO A 115 23.75 12.10 13.92
C PRO A 115 23.34 12.71 15.26
N GLU A 116 24.15 13.63 15.76
CA GLU A 116 23.83 14.39 16.97
C GLU A 116 22.54 15.20 16.79
N GLY A 117 21.69 15.21 17.80
CA GLY A 117 20.39 15.90 17.76
C GLY A 117 19.26 15.15 17.02
N VAL A 118 19.53 13.97 16.44
CA VAL A 118 18.51 13.14 15.79
C VAL A 118 18.20 11.92 16.66
N THR A 119 16.92 11.58 16.82
CA THR A 119 16.56 10.36 17.54
C THR A 119 16.90 9.12 16.71
N MET A 120 17.28 8.02 17.37
CA MET A 120 17.52 6.74 16.66
C MET A 120 16.31 6.30 15.83
N LYS A 121 15.09 6.60 16.31
CA LYS A 121 13.84 6.27 15.63
C LYS A 121 13.74 7.04 14.31
N ASP A 122 13.93 8.36 14.35
CA ASP A 122 13.80 9.22 13.17
C ASP A 122 14.87 8.90 12.13
N HIS A 123 16.12 8.67 12.57
CA HIS A 123 17.21 8.28 11.68
C HIS A 123 16.91 6.99 10.93
N ARG A 124 16.55 5.92 11.65
CA ARG A 124 16.22 4.62 11.04
C ARG A 124 14.98 4.70 10.15
N GLN A 125 14.01 5.52 10.55
CA GLN A 125 12.79 5.76 9.79
C GLN A 125 13.07 6.46 8.46
N ALA A 126 14.06 7.36 8.40
CA ALA A 126 14.49 8.00 7.16
C ALA A 126 15.00 6.96 6.14
N PHE A 127 15.85 6.00 6.57
CA PHE A 127 16.32 4.93 5.68
C PHE A 127 15.18 4.06 5.16
N LEU A 128 14.23 3.69 6.01
CA LEU A 128 13.05 2.92 5.59
C LEU A 128 12.22 3.66 4.54
N HIS A 129 12.03 4.97 4.74
CA HIS A 129 11.31 5.82 3.80
C HIS A 129 12.04 5.96 2.46
N THR A 130 13.36 6.20 2.49
CA THR A 130 14.20 6.23 1.29
C THR A 130 14.11 4.91 0.51
N ALA A 131 14.25 3.77 1.20
CA ALA A 131 14.15 2.46 0.57
C ALA A 131 12.77 2.26 -0.07
N ALA A 132 11.71 2.54 0.67
CA ALA A 132 10.36 2.31 0.18
C ALA A 132 10.04 3.17 -1.04
N ASN A 133 10.35 4.47 -1.01
CA ASN A 133 10.08 5.36 -2.14
C ASN A 133 10.95 5.05 -3.36
N HIS A 134 12.13 4.47 -3.16
CA HIS A 134 12.98 4.06 -4.26
C HIS A 134 12.47 2.78 -4.93
N TYR A 135 12.18 1.73 -4.15
CA TYR A 135 11.88 0.41 -4.70
C TYR A 135 10.41 0.17 -5.02
N LEU A 136 9.48 0.82 -4.31
CA LEU A 136 8.05 0.55 -4.49
C LEU A 136 7.56 0.90 -5.90
N PRO A 137 7.86 2.09 -6.48
CA PRO A 137 7.43 2.41 -7.84
C PRO A 137 8.07 1.47 -8.87
N GLN A 138 9.40 1.27 -8.78
CA GLN A 138 10.15 0.41 -9.71
C GLN A 138 9.65 -1.03 -9.71
N TYR A 139 9.39 -1.60 -8.53
CA TYR A 139 8.93 -2.98 -8.43
C TYR A 139 7.53 -3.16 -9.01
N LEU A 140 6.69 -2.15 -8.84
CA LEU A 140 5.29 -2.19 -9.22
C LEU A 140 5.04 -1.85 -10.69
N GLU A 141 5.88 -1.00 -11.29
CA GLU A 141 5.91 -0.73 -12.74
C GLU A 141 6.43 -1.93 -13.53
N ASN A 142 7.34 -2.72 -12.94
CA ASN A 142 7.95 -3.89 -13.58
C ASN A 142 7.35 -5.21 -13.07
N MET A 143 6.12 -5.17 -12.55
CA MET A 143 5.47 -6.38 -12.03
C MET A 143 5.30 -7.39 -13.19
N PRO A 144 5.80 -8.63 -13.06
CA PRO A 144 5.64 -9.63 -14.11
C PRO A 144 4.16 -9.93 -14.29
N VAL A 145 3.64 -9.65 -15.50
CA VAL A 145 2.26 -9.94 -15.86
C VAL A 145 2.13 -11.47 -16.00
N GLY A 146 1.53 -12.10 -15.00
CA GLY A 146 1.23 -13.52 -14.99
C GLY A 146 2.37 -14.43 -14.50
N THR A 147 2.16 -15.03 -13.33
CA THR A 147 2.75 -16.33 -12.94
C THR A 147 1.67 -17.18 -12.32
#